data_AF-A0A0G4KZI7-F1
#
_entry.id   AF-A0A0G4KZI7-F1
#
_cell.length_a   1.000
_cell.length_b   1.000
_cell.length_c   1.000
_cell.angle_alpha   90.00
_cell.angle_beta   90.00
_cell.angle_gamma   90.00
#
_symmetry.space_group_name_H-M   'P 1'
#
loop_
_entity.id
_entity.type
_entity.pdbx_description
1 polymer ?
#
loop_
_entity_poly.entity_id
_entity_poly.type
_entity_poly.pdbx_seq_one_letter_code
_entity_poly.pdbx_strand_id
1 'polypeptide(L)'
;MAATASDGPQLKRLTESLKRFSRSIELCDDYLRGYYGLKLVTDKLLRDDSKSAKQPDADDWSPPDEATVQKLKELATKKLSEIVRRKDAGEKSWQGYSESEVAAARDLLSKESADVVR
;
A
#
# COMPACT_ATOMS: atom_id res chain seq x y z
N MET A 1 -8.92 24.71 -17.45
CA MET A 1 -9.50 24.51 -16.12
C MET A 1 -10.21 23.16 -16.13
N ALA A 2 -9.56 22.09 -15.66
CA ALA A 2 -10.17 20.76 -15.59
C ALA A 2 -10.86 20.60 -14.24
N ALA A 3 -12.13 20.17 -14.28
CA ALA A 3 -13.06 20.18 -13.16
C ALA A 3 -12.66 19.21 -12.03
N THR A 4 -12.63 19.74 -10.81
CA THR A 4 -12.57 19.02 -9.53
C THR A 4 -13.93 18.38 -9.25
N ALA A 5 -14.16 17.17 -9.75
CA ALA A 5 -15.37 16.38 -9.46
C ALA A 5 -15.11 14.86 -9.64
N SER A 6 -14.07 14.31 -9.01
CA SER A 6 -13.63 12.91 -9.27
C SER A 6 -13.41 12.04 -8.02
N ASP A 7 -13.85 12.48 -6.84
CA ASP A 7 -13.52 11.78 -5.58
C ASP A 7 -14.17 10.38 -5.51
N GLY A 8 -15.42 10.23 -5.98
CA GLY A 8 -16.12 8.94 -6.02
C GLY A 8 -15.45 7.88 -6.92
N PRO A 9 -15.17 8.17 -8.21
CA PRO A 9 -14.44 7.26 -9.08
C PRO A 9 -13.00 6.95 -8.62
N GLN A 10 -12.33 7.91 -7.98
CA GLN A 10 -10.99 7.72 -7.43
C GLN A 10 -11.00 6.78 -6.23
N LEU A 11 -11.89 6.99 -5.26
CA LEU A 11 -12.03 6.13 -4.10
C LEU A 11 -12.37 4.69 -4.48
N LYS A 12 -13.23 4.50 -5.49
CA LYS A 12 -13.54 3.17 -6.04
C LYS A 12 -12.29 2.50 -6.60
N ARG A 13 -11.49 3.20 -7.42
CA ARG A 13 -10.23 2.67 -7.98
C ARG A 13 -9.21 2.35 -6.89
N LEU A 14 -9.10 3.18 -5.86
CA LEU A 14 -8.21 2.93 -4.72
C LEU A 14 -8.65 1.70 -3.94
N THR A 15 -9.95 1.57 -3.67
CA THR A 15 -10.53 0.40 -2.98
C THR A 15 -10.31 -0.89 -3.78
N GLU A 16 -10.53 -0.84 -5.08
CA GLU A 16 -10.34 -1.97 -5.98
C GLU A 16 -8.86 -2.39 -6.03
N SER A 17 -7.95 -1.40 -6.09
CA SER A 17 -6.50 -1.64 -6.03
C SER A 17 -6.09 -2.25 -4.70
N LEU A 18 -6.62 -1.74 -3.58
CA LEU A 18 -6.38 -2.26 -2.24
C LEU A 18 -6.72 -3.75 -2.17
N LYS A 19 -7.94 -4.12 -2.59
CA LYS A 19 -8.40 -5.52 -2.57
C LYS A 19 -7.55 -6.42 -3.46
N ARG A 20 -7.14 -5.95 -4.65
CA ARG A 20 -6.26 -6.70 -5.55
C ARG A 20 -4.86 -6.91 -4.98
N PHE A 21 -4.27 -5.88 -4.35
CA PHE A 21 -2.97 -6.03 -3.71
C PHE A 21 -3.05 -6.95 -2.48
N SER A 22 -4.10 -6.84 -1.66
CA SER A 22 -4.37 -7.80 -0.57
C SER A 22 -4.44 -9.23 -1.09
N ARG A 23 -5.18 -9.46 -2.19
CA ARG A 23 -5.24 -10.79 -2.81
C ARG A 23 -3.88 -11.26 -3.32
N SER A 24 -3.06 -10.37 -3.86
CA SER A 24 -1.74 -10.74 -4.37
C SER A 24 -0.78 -11.20 -3.27
N ILE A 25 -0.86 -10.60 -2.08
CA ILE A 25 -0.01 -10.98 -0.95
C ILE A 25 -0.52 -12.23 -0.24
N GLU A 26 -1.83 -12.49 -0.22
CA GLU A 26 -2.39 -13.77 0.26
C GLU A 26 -1.92 -14.97 -0.58
N LEU A 27 -1.70 -14.75 -1.88
CA LEU A 27 -1.21 -15.79 -2.79
C LEU A 27 0.32 -15.95 -2.72
N CYS A 28 1.04 -14.92 -2.27
CA CYS A 28 2.50 -14.91 -2.19
C CYS A 28 2.99 -13.92 -1.12
N ASP A 29 3.36 -14.46 0.04
CA ASP A 29 3.84 -13.69 1.20
C ASP A 29 5.15 -12.94 0.95
N ASP A 30 5.87 -13.24 -0.11
CA ASP A 30 7.15 -12.60 -0.46
C ASP A 30 7.02 -11.73 -1.72
N TYR A 31 5.80 -11.37 -2.12
CA TYR A 31 5.58 -10.55 -3.31
C TYR A 31 5.85 -9.06 -3.07
N LEU A 32 7.10 -8.63 -3.27
CA LEU A 32 7.56 -7.25 -3.07
C LEU A 32 6.64 -6.21 -3.73
N ARG A 33 6.27 -6.40 -5.01
CA ARG A 33 5.39 -5.46 -5.73
C ARG A 33 4.00 -5.38 -5.11
N GLY A 34 3.49 -6.50 -4.58
CA GLY A 34 2.22 -6.57 -3.87
C GLY A 34 2.23 -5.68 -2.63
N TYR A 35 3.25 -5.82 -1.78
CA TYR A 35 3.39 -4.98 -0.60
C TYR A 35 3.70 -3.50 -0.93
N TYR A 36 4.48 -3.25 -1.99
CA TYR A 36 4.76 -1.89 -2.46
C TYR A 36 3.46 -1.17 -2.89
N GLY A 37 2.65 -1.84 -3.72
CA GLY A 37 1.36 -1.33 -4.15
C GLY A 37 0.38 -1.16 -3.00
N LEU A 38 0.34 -2.14 -2.09
CA LEU A 38 -0.48 -2.08 -0.88
C LEU A 38 -0.17 -0.83 -0.05
N LYS A 39 1.11 -0.61 0.27
CA LYS A 39 1.57 0.58 1.02
C LYS A 39 1.17 1.88 0.32
N LEU A 40 1.42 1.99 -0.98
CA LEU A 40 1.07 3.19 -1.75
C LEU A 40 -0.42 3.50 -1.73
N VAL A 41 -1.27 2.48 -1.85
CA VAL A 41 -2.72 2.65 -1.86
C VAL A 41 -3.22 3.03 -0.47
N THR A 42 -2.71 2.39 0.58
CA THR A 42 -3.08 2.73 1.95
C THR A 42 -2.61 4.14 2.34
N ASP A 43 -1.42 4.57 1.92
CA ASP A 43 -0.94 5.94 2.14
C ASP A 43 -1.84 6.97 1.47
N LYS A 44 -2.33 6.68 0.24
CA LYS A 44 -3.27 7.56 -0.45
C LYS A 44 -4.62 7.61 0.25
N LEU A 45 -5.15 6.45 0.66
CA LEU A 45 -6.45 6.38 1.36
C LEU A 45 -6.43 7.10 2.71
N LEU A 46 -5.30 7.12 3.41
CA LEU A 46 -5.15 7.83 4.69
C LEU A 46 -4.85 9.33 4.54
N ARG A 47 -4.29 9.75 3.39
CA ARG A 47 -4.03 11.18 3.09
C ARG A 47 -5.25 11.87 2.50
N ASP A 48 -5.94 11.19 1.60
CA ASP A 48 -7.21 11.64 1.02
C ASP A 48 -8.29 11.37 2.08
N ASP A 49 -8.33 12.22 3.12
CA ASP A 49 -9.24 12.24 4.28
C ASP A 49 -10.71 12.43 3.84
N SER A 50 -11.16 11.50 3.01
CA SER A 50 -12.40 11.54 2.25
C SER A 50 -13.50 11.13 3.20
N LYS A 51 -13.88 12.08 4.05
CA LYS A 51 -15.10 12.14 4.84
C LYS A 51 -16.14 11.20 4.26
N SER A 52 -16.25 10.02 4.86
CA SER A 52 -17.47 9.23 5.00
C SER A 52 -18.57 9.60 3.99
N ALA A 53 -18.31 9.33 2.71
CA ALA A 53 -19.36 9.32 1.72
C ALA A 53 -20.24 8.13 2.12
N LYS A 54 -21.40 8.45 2.70
CA LYS A 54 -22.42 7.50 3.15
C LYS A 54 -22.39 6.26 2.26
N GLN A 55 -22.04 5.11 2.84
CA GLN A 55 -22.04 3.83 2.13
C GLN A 55 -23.42 3.64 1.48
N PRO A 56 -23.55 3.72 0.14
CA PRO A 56 -24.64 3.01 -0.49
C PRO A 56 -24.30 1.53 -0.38
N ASP A 57 -25.28 0.73 0.04
CA ASP A 57 -25.32 -0.73 0.16
C ASP A 57 -24.01 -1.51 0.03
N ALA A 58 -23.74 -2.37 1.02
CA ALA A 58 -22.57 -3.24 1.13
C ALA A 58 -22.31 -4.10 -0.12
N ASP A 59 -21.74 -3.47 -1.14
CA ASP A 59 -21.21 -4.10 -2.33
C ASP A 59 -19.80 -4.58 -2.00
N ASP A 60 -19.37 -5.63 -2.68
CA ASP A 60 -18.10 -6.33 -2.49
C ASP A 60 -16.87 -5.44 -2.79
N TRP A 61 -17.11 -4.17 -3.17
CA TRP A 61 -16.15 -3.14 -3.54
C TRP A 61 -16.24 -1.87 -2.68
N SER A 62 -16.91 -1.95 -1.52
CA SER A 62 -16.87 -0.88 -0.52
C SER A 62 -15.49 -0.75 0.14
N PRO A 63 -15.05 0.48 0.48
CA PRO A 63 -13.79 0.72 1.17
C PRO A 63 -13.83 0.15 2.59
N PRO A 64 -12.74 -0.48 3.07
CA PRO A 64 -12.65 -0.91 4.46
C PRO A 64 -12.57 0.29 5.41
N ASP A 65 -12.82 0.04 6.69
CA ASP A 65 -12.66 1.07 7.72
C ASP A 65 -11.21 1.53 7.87
N GLU A 66 -11.03 2.74 8.38
CA GLU A 66 -9.72 3.38 8.55
C GLU A 66 -8.75 2.54 9.40
N ALA A 67 -9.23 1.89 10.46
CA ALA A 67 -8.38 1.05 11.31
C ALA A 67 -7.85 -0.17 10.55
N THR A 68 -8.65 -0.74 9.65
CA THR A 68 -8.21 -1.80 8.73
C THR A 68 -7.17 -1.26 7.73
N VAL A 69 -7.39 -0.09 7.13
CA VAL A 69 -6.43 0.54 6.21
C VAL A 69 -5.08 0.79 6.91
N GLN A 70 -5.11 1.29 8.14
CA GLN A 70 -3.91 1.53 8.96
C GLN A 70 -3.14 0.23 9.25
N LYS A 71 -3.84 -0.85 9.64
CA LYS A 71 -3.19 -2.16 9.85
C LYS A 71 -2.57 -2.72 8.58
N LEU A 72 -3.24 -2.56 7.43
CA LEU A 72 -2.69 -2.99 6.13
C LEU A 72 -1.44 -2.20 5.75
N LYS A 73 -1.43 -0.89 6.02
CA LYS A 73 -0.25 -0.04 5.84
C LYS A 73 0.93 -0.50 6.69
N GLU A 74 0.69 -0.76 7.98
CA GLU A 74 1.70 -1.24 8.92
C GLU A 74 2.28 -2.60 8.47
N LEU A 75 1.40 -3.51 8.07
CA LEU A 75 1.78 -4.83 7.55
C LEU A 75 2.67 -4.69 6.31
N ALA A 76 2.26 -3.89 5.33
CA ALA A 76 3.03 -3.65 4.11
C ALA A 76 4.39 -3.02 4.41
N THR A 77 4.42 -2.04 5.31
CA THR A 77 5.65 -1.36 5.74
C THR A 77 6.62 -2.31 6.42
N LYS A 78 6.14 -3.14 7.34
CA LYS A 78 6.94 -4.14 8.04
C LYS A 78 7.55 -5.14 7.05
N LYS A 79 6.74 -5.65 6.12
CA LYS A 79 7.19 -6.67 5.17
C LYS A 79 8.18 -6.12 4.13
N LEU A 80 7.95 -4.93 3.60
CA LEU A 80 8.93 -4.24 2.73
C LEU A 80 10.26 -4.02 3.46
N SER A 81 10.22 -3.62 4.73
CA SER A 81 11.42 -3.41 5.54
C SER A 81 12.19 -4.72 5.75
N GLU A 82 11.48 -5.83 5.98
CA GLU A 82 12.08 -7.17 6.06
C GLU A 82 12.74 -7.56 4.74
N ILE A 83 12.03 -7.44 3.61
CA ILE A 83 12.55 -7.78 2.28
C ILE A 83 13.85 -7.02 2.00
N VAL A 84 13.83 -5.69 2.15
CA VAL A 84 15.02 -4.84 1.90
C VAL A 84 16.18 -5.26 2.81
N ARG A 85 15.93 -5.42 4.12
CA ARG A 85 16.98 -5.77 5.08
C ARG A 85 17.63 -7.12 4.77
N ARG A 86 16.83 -8.17 4.51
CA ARG A 86 17.35 -9.52 4.28
C ARG A 86 18.09 -9.64 2.95
N LYS A 87 17.58 -8.96 1.93
CA LYS A 87 18.26 -8.88 0.63
C LYS A 87 19.59 -8.15 0.78
N ASP A 88 19.64 -7.01 1.48
CA ASP A 88 20.87 -6.24 1.72
C ASP A 88 21.87 -7.00 2.58
N ALA A 89 21.40 -7.86 3.49
CA ALA A 89 22.25 -8.78 4.27
C ALA A 89 22.83 -9.95 3.45
N GLY A 90 22.47 -10.07 2.16
CA GLY A 90 22.97 -11.14 1.31
C GLY A 90 22.38 -12.52 1.64
N GLU A 91 21.22 -12.59 2.31
CA GLU A 91 20.60 -13.86 2.67
C GLU A 91 20.23 -14.64 1.40
N LYS A 92 20.69 -15.89 1.29
CA LYS A 92 20.59 -16.70 0.05
C LYS A 92 19.16 -16.81 -0.48
N SER A 93 18.17 -16.98 0.41
CA SER A 93 16.76 -17.12 0.03
C SER A 93 16.09 -15.78 -0.37
N TRP A 94 16.79 -14.66 -0.26
CA TRP A 94 16.27 -13.30 -0.49
C TRP A 94 16.95 -12.59 -1.67
N GLN A 95 17.70 -13.32 -2.50
CA GLN A 95 18.41 -12.78 -3.66
C GLN A 95 17.56 -12.71 -4.94
N GLY A 96 16.31 -13.19 -4.90
CA GLY A 96 15.43 -13.23 -6.08
C GLY A 96 14.81 -11.89 -6.48
N TYR A 97 14.95 -10.85 -5.66
CA TYR A 97 14.39 -9.52 -5.94
C TYR A 97 15.29 -8.72 -6.86
N SER A 98 14.70 -7.94 -7.78
CA SER A 98 15.50 -7.04 -8.60
C SER A 98 16.03 -5.86 -7.78
N GLU A 99 17.24 -5.41 -8.10
CA GLU A 99 17.87 -4.23 -7.48
C GLU A 99 16.98 -2.99 -7.56
N SER A 100 16.33 -2.78 -8.70
CA SER A 100 15.41 -1.65 -8.92
C SER A 100 14.19 -1.68 -8.01
N GLU A 101 13.62 -2.86 -7.76
CA GLU A 101 12.46 -3.00 -6.88
C GLU A 101 12.83 -2.76 -5.42
N VAL A 102 13.96 -3.31 -4.99
CA VAL A 102 14.50 -3.08 -3.65
C VAL A 102 14.80 -1.59 -3.44
N ALA A 103 15.42 -0.94 -4.43
CA ALA A 103 15.71 0.49 -4.36
C ALA A 103 14.42 1.33 -4.27
N ALA A 104 13.40 1.01 -5.07
CA ALA A 104 12.10 1.68 -5.00
C ALA A 104 11.41 1.45 -3.65
N ALA A 105 11.46 0.23 -3.11
CA ALA A 105 10.94 -0.07 -1.77
C ALA A 105 11.66 0.73 -0.69
N ARG A 106 12.99 0.85 -0.78
CA ARG A 106 13.79 1.65 0.16
C ARG A 106 13.40 3.12 0.12
N ASP A 107 13.30 3.71 -1.07
CA ASP A 107 12.86 5.10 -1.24
C ASP A 107 11.45 5.33 -0.65
N LEU A 108 10.52 4.40 -0.90
CA LEU A 108 9.18 4.47 -0.33
C LEU A 108 9.18 4.41 1.21
N LEU A 109 10.02 3.56 1.81
CA LEU A 109 10.17 3.47 3.26
C LEU A 109 10.80 4.75 3.86
N SER A 110 11.82 5.31 3.20
CA SER A 110 12.51 6.53 3.67
C SER A 110 11.62 7.77 3.63
N LYS A 111 10.74 7.89 2.63
CA LYS A 111 9.77 9.00 2.51
C LYS A 111 8.85 9.09 3.73
N GLU A 112 8.42 7.95 4.27
CA GLU A 112 7.55 7.94 5.44
C GLU A 112 8.30 8.32 6.73
N SER A 113 9.53 7.84 6.92
CA SER A 113 10.34 8.26 8.07
C SER A 113 10.57 9.79 8.09
N ALA A 114 10.61 10.42 6.92
CA ALA A 114 10.76 11.88 6.81
C ALA A 114 9.46 12.65 7.08
N ASP A 115 8.28 12.05 6.90
CA ASP A 115 6.99 12.66 7.27
C ASP A 115 6.76 12.62 8.79
N VAL A 116 7.28 11.61 9.50
CA VAL A 116 7.13 11.47 10.96
C VAL A 116 8.03 12.41 11.77
N VAL A 117 9.14 12.87 11.20
CA VAL A 117 10.13 13.73 11.88
C VAL A 117 9.84 15.24 11.70
N ARG A 118 8.81 15.61 10.93
CA ARG A 118 8.38 17.00 10.71
C ARG A 118 7.16 17.34 11.55
#